data_AF-A0A850HW60-F1
#
_entry.id   AF-A0A850HW60-F1
#
_cell.length_a   1.000
_cell.length_b   1.000
_cell.length_c   1.000
_cell.angle_alpha   90.00
_cell.angle_beta   90.00
_cell.angle_gamma   90.00
#
_symmetry.space_group_name_H-M   'P 1'
#
loop_
_entity.id
_entity.type
_entity.pdbx_description
1 polymer ?
#
loop_
_entity_poly.entity_id
_entity_poly.type
_entity_poly.pdbx_seq_one_letter_code
_entity_poly.pdbx_strand_id
1 'polypeptide(L)'
;MEIPALSSFSSGVNLDTLPASEIETRLREFFSGRIANPNPDELIQSVKQLEQQFGDYREFQFAKAAALVQACDFAGARGILLDLVKQLPSDSRVLHRLAIADLNMGAASEAQDVYLSALAAAPKSENLRREFAGLLRVMEARKLYAGIDRKKHGLAVVCAIKNEGDDLLEWLHFHKLVGVDHFYLYDNGSTDNTRAVIESFPWPEMITYHFVAGEFGQMRAFSHAIDSYRNCSEWCAFIDADEYLFPTEAGNIKDVLAEVGPAPAVAVQWLNFGSNGHDARPAGLCIESFTRRAPDDFPDHFIMKSILRPDTIVAYLHPHQSLILGCYVQEDGTPVFPIGGRITAPKRNKLVINHYYTKSRQQLLKKRERGRPLADGDPEKIRAMEFFTLRDRNDVEDATIQRFLPELKKLIPG
;
A
#
# COMPACT_ATOMS: atom_id res chain seq x y z
N MET A 1 -1.84 17.17 -11.15
CA MET A 1 -0.93 17.83 -12.10
C MET A 1 -1.25 17.22 -13.45
N GLU A 2 -1.70 17.99 -14.44
CA GLU A 2 -1.95 17.45 -15.78
C GLU A 2 -0.61 16.97 -16.37
N ILE A 3 -0.58 15.73 -16.86
CA ILE A 3 0.61 15.16 -17.48
C ILE A 3 0.62 15.63 -18.94
N PRO A 4 1.63 16.39 -19.39
CA PRO A 4 1.66 16.93 -20.75
C PRO A 4 1.62 15.80 -21.78
N ALA A 5 0.87 15.92 -22.87
CA ALA A 5 0.83 14.89 -23.92
C ALA A 5 2.21 14.72 -24.60
N LEU A 6 2.47 13.54 -25.19
CA LEU A 6 3.73 13.32 -25.93
C LEU A 6 3.89 14.33 -27.08
N SER A 7 2.78 14.69 -27.75
CA SER A 7 2.75 15.67 -28.84
C SER A 7 3.15 17.09 -28.41
N SER A 8 3.03 17.43 -27.13
CA SER A 8 3.44 18.75 -26.63
C SER A 8 4.94 18.86 -26.36
N PHE A 9 5.68 17.73 -26.35
CA PHE A 9 7.12 17.76 -26.11
C PHE A 9 7.88 18.50 -27.23
N SER A 10 7.46 18.29 -28.49
CA SER A 10 8.06 18.89 -29.68
C SER A 10 7.21 20.00 -30.30
N SER A 11 6.09 20.40 -29.68
CA SER A 11 5.17 21.36 -30.29
C SER A 11 5.80 22.74 -30.42
N GLY A 12 6.00 23.19 -31.67
CA GLY A 12 6.44 24.55 -32.00
C GLY A 12 7.94 24.81 -31.83
N VAL A 13 8.77 23.79 -31.61
CA VAL A 13 10.22 23.95 -31.42
C VAL A 13 11.00 22.90 -32.21
N ASN A 14 12.02 23.34 -32.96
CA ASN A 14 12.96 22.43 -33.61
C ASN A 14 14.02 21.97 -32.60
N LEU A 15 13.85 20.75 -32.07
CA LEU A 15 14.68 20.17 -31.02
C LEU A 15 16.16 20.04 -31.45
N ASP A 16 16.44 19.86 -32.74
CA ASP A 16 17.81 19.73 -33.28
C ASP A 16 18.61 21.05 -33.21
N THR A 17 17.93 22.17 -32.96
CA THR A 17 18.55 23.50 -32.88
C THR A 17 18.79 23.99 -31.46
N LEU A 18 18.29 23.25 -30.46
CA LEU A 18 18.38 23.64 -29.06
C LEU A 18 19.74 23.25 -28.46
N PRO A 19 20.29 24.08 -27.53
CA PRO A 19 21.42 23.66 -26.71
C PRO A 19 21.09 22.40 -25.90
N ALA A 20 22.06 21.51 -25.71
CA ALA A 20 21.87 20.28 -24.95
C ALA A 20 21.31 20.50 -23.53
N SER A 21 21.68 21.60 -22.88
CA SER A 21 21.15 21.98 -21.56
C SER A 21 19.64 22.31 -21.57
N GLU A 22 19.14 22.89 -22.66
CA GLU A 22 17.72 23.17 -22.81
C GLU A 22 16.93 21.87 -23.05
N ILE A 23 17.49 20.95 -23.84
CA ILE A 23 16.89 19.62 -24.06
C ILE A 23 16.79 18.85 -22.74
N GLU A 24 17.85 18.83 -21.91
CA GLU A 24 17.84 18.20 -20.58
C GLU A 24 16.73 18.80 -19.69
N THR A 25 16.57 20.13 -19.70
CA THR A 25 15.53 20.82 -18.92
C THR A 25 14.13 20.38 -19.36
N ARG A 26 13.88 20.36 -20.68
CA ARG A 26 12.59 19.90 -21.25
C ARG A 26 12.31 18.44 -20.94
N LEU A 27 13.31 17.56 -21.04
CA LEU A 27 13.18 16.14 -20.69
C LEU A 27 12.81 15.97 -19.21
N ARG A 28 13.48 16.70 -18.32
CA ARG A 28 13.18 16.69 -16.88
C ARG A 28 11.72 17.08 -16.61
N GLU A 29 11.27 18.19 -17.17
CA GLU A 29 9.89 18.66 -17.01
C GLU A 29 8.89 17.64 -17.55
N PHE A 30 9.15 17.12 -18.75
CA PHE A 30 8.29 16.16 -19.43
C PHE A 30 8.11 14.84 -18.66
N PHE A 31 9.20 14.31 -18.09
CA PHE A 31 9.18 13.04 -17.37
C PHE A 31 8.79 13.16 -15.90
N SER A 32 8.96 14.33 -15.27
CA SER A 32 8.71 14.51 -13.83
C SER A 32 7.32 14.02 -13.38
N GLY A 33 6.26 14.44 -14.06
CA GLY A 33 4.88 14.02 -13.77
C GLY A 33 4.62 12.54 -14.10
N ARG A 34 5.28 12.00 -15.12
CA ARG A 34 5.14 10.59 -15.55
C ARG A 34 5.82 9.61 -14.58
N ILE A 35 6.98 9.97 -14.05
CA ILE A 35 7.70 9.16 -13.05
C ILE A 35 6.88 9.03 -11.76
N ALA A 36 6.13 10.07 -11.42
CA ALA A 36 5.23 10.08 -10.26
C ALA A 36 3.84 9.50 -10.56
N ASN A 37 3.52 9.17 -11.82
CA ASN A 37 2.21 8.66 -12.19
C ASN A 37 2.06 7.21 -11.71
N PRO A 38 0.97 6.87 -10.98
CA PRO A 38 0.66 5.48 -10.64
C PRO A 38 0.36 4.57 -11.83
N ASN A 39 0.11 5.13 -13.03
CA ASN A 39 0.03 4.40 -14.28
C ASN A 39 1.39 4.39 -15.02
N PRO A 40 2.24 3.36 -14.85
CA PRO A 40 3.52 3.19 -15.54
C PRO A 40 3.45 3.15 -17.07
N ASP A 41 2.31 2.82 -17.68
CA ASP A 41 2.22 2.65 -19.13
C ASP A 41 2.60 3.92 -19.89
N GLU A 42 2.21 5.09 -19.37
CA GLU A 42 2.56 6.38 -19.96
C GLU A 42 4.08 6.62 -19.95
N LEU A 43 4.76 6.29 -18.86
CA LEU A 43 6.21 6.44 -18.74
C LEU A 43 6.92 5.47 -19.69
N ILE A 44 6.52 4.20 -19.66
CA ILE A 44 7.11 3.13 -20.49
C ILE A 44 6.94 3.46 -21.98
N GLN A 45 5.75 3.88 -22.39
CA GLN A 45 5.49 4.27 -23.78
C GLN A 45 6.33 5.49 -24.19
N SER A 46 6.42 6.50 -23.33
CA SER A 46 7.20 7.71 -23.59
C SER A 46 8.69 7.39 -23.75
N VAL A 47 9.25 6.53 -22.89
CA VAL A 47 10.65 6.08 -22.99
C VAL A 47 10.89 5.33 -24.30
N LYS A 48 10.02 4.38 -24.67
CA LYS A 48 10.15 3.62 -25.92
C LYS A 48 10.15 4.52 -27.16
N GLN A 49 9.30 5.54 -27.19
CA GLN A 49 9.15 6.44 -28.34
C GLN A 49 10.31 7.43 -28.47
N LEU A 50 10.90 7.84 -27.35
CA LEU A 50 11.92 8.89 -27.32
C LEU A 50 13.36 8.35 -27.29
N GLU A 51 13.56 7.03 -27.12
CA GLU A 51 14.87 6.39 -27.02
C GLU A 51 15.81 6.71 -28.18
N GLN A 52 15.34 6.58 -29.43
CA GLN A 52 16.19 6.77 -30.60
C GLN A 52 16.75 8.21 -30.69
N GLN A 53 15.97 9.18 -30.22
CA GLN A 53 16.32 10.60 -30.32
C GLN A 53 17.06 11.12 -29.09
N PHE A 54 16.72 10.63 -27.89
CA PHE A 54 17.18 11.19 -26.62
C PHE A 54 17.99 10.22 -25.76
N GLY A 55 18.34 9.04 -26.27
CA GLY A 55 19.08 8.01 -25.55
C GLY A 55 20.35 8.50 -24.86
N ASP A 56 21.09 9.45 -25.44
CA ASP A 56 22.35 9.92 -24.85
C ASP A 56 22.17 10.98 -23.75
N TYR A 57 20.95 11.47 -23.51
CA TYR A 57 20.69 12.52 -22.51
C TYR A 57 20.48 11.95 -21.11
N ARG A 58 21.01 12.65 -20.10
CA ARG A 58 21.04 12.12 -18.72
C ARG A 58 19.65 12.07 -18.11
N GLU A 59 18.81 13.08 -18.33
CA GLU A 59 17.43 13.08 -17.82
C GLU A 59 16.57 12.02 -18.53
N PHE A 60 16.85 11.70 -19.80
CA PHE A 60 16.23 10.57 -20.49
C PHE A 60 16.66 9.23 -19.87
N GLN A 61 17.97 9.02 -19.65
CA GLN A 61 18.47 7.82 -18.99
C GLN A 61 17.91 7.67 -17.56
N PHE A 62 17.74 8.76 -16.82
CA PHE A 62 17.10 8.74 -15.51
C PHE A 62 15.62 8.30 -15.61
N ALA A 63 14.88 8.80 -16.59
CA ALA A 63 13.50 8.39 -16.85
C ALA A 63 13.40 6.92 -17.29
N LYS A 64 14.34 6.46 -18.13
CA LYS A 64 14.45 5.06 -18.54
C LYS A 64 14.70 4.14 -17.35
N ALA A 65 15.64 4.49 -16.48
CA ALA A 65 15.88 3.74 -15.25
C ALA A 65 14.62 3.71 -14.35
N ALA A 66 13.89 4.82 -14.24
CA ALA A 66 12.63 4.85 -13.50
C ALA A 66 11.57 3.90 -14.13
N ALA A 67 11.46 3.85 -15.45
CA ALA A 67 10.56 2.92 -16.15
C ALA A 67 10.93 1.45 -15.88
N LEU A 68 12.23 1.12 -15.87
CA LEU A 68 12.72 -0.22 -15.53
C LEU A 68 12.40 -0.60 -14.07
N VAL A 69 12.54 0.32 -13.11
CA VAL A 69 12.10 0.10 -11.72
C VAL A 69 10.61 -0.20 -11.65
N GLN A 70 9.78 0.57 -12.36
CA GLN A 70 8.32 0.34 -12.40
C GLN A 70 7.96 -1.01 -13.03
N ALA A 71 8.75 -1.47 -14.01
CA ALA A 71 8.64 -2.79 -14.61
C ALA A 71 9.29 -3.92 -13.80
N CYS A 72 9.79 -3.63 -12.59
CA CYS A 72 10.54 -4.55 -11.73
C CYS A 72 11.85 -5.10 -12.33
N ASP A 73 12.41 -4.47 -13.36
CA ASP A 73 13.76 -4.73 -13.86
C ASP A 73 14.79 -3.87 -13.09
N PHE A 74 14.99 -4.23 -11.82
CA PHE A 74 15.88 -3.49 -10.93
C PHE A 74 17.35 -3.62 -11.34
N ALA A 75 17.75 -4.75 -11.94
CA ALA A 75 19.12 -4.96 -12.40
C ALA A 75 19.45 -4.07 -13.60
N GLY A 76 18.54 -3.99 -14.58
CA GLY A 76 18.65 -3.07 -15.71
C GLY A 76 18.66 -1.61 -15.27
N ALA A 77 17.75 -1.24 -14.37
CA ALA A 77 17.71 0.11 -13.79
C ALA A 77 19.02 0.47 -13.08
N ARG A 78 19.54 -0.45 -12.26
CA ARG A 78 20.79 -0.29 -11.52
C ARG A 78 21.98 -0.05 -12.45
N GLY A 79 22.07 -0.78 -13.56
CA GLY A 79 23.14 -0.58 -14.56
C GLY A 79 23.18 0.86 -15.08
N ILE A 80 22.03 1.37 -15.53
CA ILE A 80 21.90 2.75 -16.02
C ILE A 80 22.24 3.77 -14.92
N LEU A 81 21.74 3.55 -13.70
CA LEU A 81 21.93 4.47 -12.58
C LEU A 81 23.40 4.55 -12.14
N LEU A 82 24.14 3.44 -12.16
CA LEU A 82 25.58 3.45 -11.88
C LEU A 82 26.36 4.28 -12.90
N ASP A 83 26.00 4.21 -14.18
CA ASP A 83 26.63 5.04 -15.22
C ASP A 83 26.26 6.53 -15.06
N LEU A 84 25.03 6.83 -14.65
CA LEU A 84 24.63 8.19 -14.29
C LEU A 84 25.38 8.71 -13.06
N VAL A 85 25.61 7.89 -12.02
CA VAL A 85 26.38 8.30 -10.83
C VAL A 85 27.82 8.68 -11.19
N LYS A 86 28.45 8.01 -12.16
CA LYS A 86 29.80 8.39 -12.65
C LYS A 86 29.81 9.80 -13.25
N GLN A 87 28.72 10.19 -13.91
CA GLN A 87 28.58 11.50 -14.57
C GLN A 87 28.05 12.58 -13.61
N LEU A 88 27.24 12.19 -12.62
CA LEU A 88 26.51 13.05 -11.70
C LEU A 88 26.65 12.54 -10.24
N PRO A 89 27.88 12.51 -9.68
CA PRO A 89 28.15 11.84 -8.40
C PRO A 89 27.45 12.48 -7.19
N SER A 90 26.98 13.72 -7.31
CA SER A 90 26.27 14.46 -6.25
C SER A 90 24.79 14.68 -6.56
N ASP A 91 24.22 14.07 -7.60
CA ASP A 91 22.78 14.18 -7.87
C ASP A 91 22.00 13.24 -6.94
N SER A 92 21.43 13.81 -5.89
CA SER A 92 20.66 13.07 -4.89
C SER A 92 19.46 12.30 -5.46
N ARG A 93 18.90 12.70 -6.61
CA ARG A 93 17.78 11.97 -7.26
C ARG A 93 18.26 10.66 -7.87
N VAL A 94 19.41 10.70 -8.54
CA VAL A 94 20.06 9.53 -9.14
C VAL A 94 20.49 8.56 -8.04
N LEU A 95 21.15 9.07 -6.99
CA LEU A 95 21.58 8.27 -5.85
C LEU A 95 20.39 7.65 -5.11
N HIS A 96 19.32 8.42 -4.86
CA HIS A 96 18.12 7.88 -4.24
C HIS A 96 17.51 6.75 -5.07
N ARG A 97 17.37 6.94 -6.39
CA ARG A 97 16.82 5.91 -7.28
C ARG A 97 17.70 4.66 -7.32
N LEU A 98 19.02 4.81 -7.29
CA LEU A 98 19.96 3.69 -7.20
C LEU A 98 19.76 2.91 -5.90
N ALA A 99 19.64 3.60 -4.76
CA ALA A 99 19.35 2.95 -3.48
C ALA A 99 18.01 2.20 -3.49
N ILE A 100 16.98 2.74 -4.14
CA ILE A 100 15.70 2.04 -4.33
C ILE A 100 15.87 0.77 -5.17
N ALA A 101 16.67 0.80 -6.24
CA ALA A 101 16.96 -0.39 -7.03
C ALA A 101 17.70 -1.46 -6.20
N ASP A 102 18.74 -1.07 -5.46
CA ASP A 102 19.48 -1.95 -4.57
C ASP A 102 18.59 -2.56 -3.48
N LEU A 103 17.71 -1.76 -2.85
CA LEU A 103 16.72 -2.25 -1.89
C LEU A 103 15.81 -3.32 -2.50
N ASN A 104 15.26 -3.09 -3.69
CA ASN A 104 14.34 -4.03 -4.32
C ASN A 104 15.04 -5.34 -4.78
N MET A 105 16.35 -5.29 -5.02
CA MET A 105 17.19 -6.45 -5.26
C MET A 105 17.60 -7.19 -3.96
N GLY A 106 17.27 -6.66 -2.79
CA GLY A 106 17.69 -7.20 -1.50
C GLY A 106 19.15 -6.89 -1.12
N ALA A 107 19.82 -6.02 -1.87
CA ALA A 107 21.22 -5.63 -1.71
C ALA A 107 21.36 -4.55 -0.62
N ALA A 108 21.17 -4.94 0.64
CA ALA A 108 21.08 -4.01 1.77
C ALA A 108 22.36 -3.22 2.02
N SER A 109 23.53 -3.84 1.84
CA SER A 109 24.83 -3.19 2.05
C SER A 109 25.09 -2.12 1.00
N GLU A 110 24.85 -2.45 -0.26
CA GLU A 110 24.95 -1.53 -1.39
C GLU A 110 23.98 -0.36 -1.22
N ALA A 111 22.71 -0.65 -0.87
CA ALA A 111 21.73 0.38 -0.60
C ALA A 111 22.18 1.32 0.54
N GLN A 112 22.78 0.79 1.61
CA GLN A 112 23.31 1.58 2.72
C GLN A 112 24.39 2.58 2.24
N ASP A 113 25.36 2.13 1.45
CA ASP A 113 26.44 2.97 0.94
C ASP A 113 25.91 4.08 0.01
N VAL A 114 24.92 3.74 -0.81
CA VAL A 114 24.27 4.70 -1.71
C VAL A 114 23.42 5.70 -0.94
N TYR A 115 22.67 5.28 0.08
CA TYR A 115 21.91 6.19 0.95
C TYR A 115 22.81 7.18 1.70
N LEU A 116 23.97 6.72 2.20
CA LEU A 116 24.97 7.59 2.80
C LEU A 116 25.45 8.65 1.80
N SER A 117 25.77 8.23 0.57
CA SER A 117 26.17 9.14 -0.50
C SER A 117 25.06 10.15 -0.84
N ALA A 118 23.80 9.68 -0.92
CA ALA A 118 22.63 10.52 -1.19
C ALA A 118 22.41 11.57 -0.08
N LEU A 119 22.58 11.17 1.19
CA LEU A 119 22.49 12.07 2.34
C LEU A 119 23.62 13.07 2.39
N ALA A 120 24.84 12.70 2.00
CA ALA A 120 25.94 13.64 1.87
C ALA A 120 25.64 14.72 0.83
N ALA A 121 24.99 14.35 -0.28
CA ALA A 121 24.55 15.28 -1.33
C ALA A 121 23.33 16.14 -0.90
N ALA A 122 22.42 15.59 -0.10
CA ALA A 122 21.19 16.26 0.34
C ALA A 122 20.94 16.10 1.85
N PRO A 123 21.77 16.71 2.71
CA PRO A 123 21.80 16.42 4.15
C PRO A 123 20.53 16.82 4.89
N LYS A 124 19.72 17.73 4.32
CA LYS A 124 18.44 18.19 4.89
C LYS A 124 17.23 17.35 4.46
N SER A 125 17.41 16.34 3.61
CA SER A 125 16.31 15.50 3.12
C SER A 125 15.77 14.58 4.22
N GLU A 126 14.56 14.86 4.70
CA GLU A 126 13.89 14.03 5.72
C GLU A 126 13.54 12.64 5.19
N ASN A 127 13.16 12.53 3.91
CA ASN A 127 12.85 11.25 3.28
C ASN A 127 14.08 10.34 3.28
N LEU A 128 15.24 10.84 2.84
CA LEU A 128 16.48 10.06 2.84
C LEU A 128 16.88 9.65 4.26
N ARG A 129 16.74 10.53 5.26
CA ARG A 129 17.03 10.20 6.66
C ARG A 129 16.12 9.10 7.19
N ARG A 130 14.81 9.20 6.93
CA ARG A 130 13.81 8.21 7.36
C ARG A 130 14.10 6.85 6.75
N GLU A 131 14.32 6.79 5.45
CA GLU A 131 14.58 5.54 4.73
C GLU A 131 15.92 4.92 5.15
N PHE A 132 16.98 5.73 5.25
CA PHE A 132 18.29 5.24 5.68
C PHE A 132 18.26 4.71 7.12
N ALA A 133 17.68 5.45 8.06
CA ALA A 133 17.51 4.99 9.44
C ALA A 133 16.68 3.70 9.51
N GLY A 134 15.66 3.60 8.66
CA GLY A 134 14.85 2.39 8.48
C GLY A 134 15.64 1.19 8.03
N LEU A 135 16.48 1.36 7.00
CA LEU A 135 17.35 0.32 6.48
C LEU A 135 18.33 -0.17 7.54
N LEU A 136 18.93 0.75 8.30
CA LEU A 136 19.81 0.39 9.42
C LEU A 136 19.08 -0.46 10.47
N ARG A 137 17.82 -0.12 10.82
CA ARG A 137 17.00 -0.94 11.73
C ARG A 137 16.73 -2.34 11.17
N VAL A 138 16.43 -2.46 9.87
CA VAL A 138 16.25 -3.76 9.20
C VAL A 138 17.54 -4.59 9.30
N MET A 139 18.68 -3.99 8.95
CA MET A 139 19.98 -4.66 8.94
C MET A 139 20.42 -5.09 10.34
N GLU A 140 20.25 -4.21 11.34
CA GLU A 140 20.56 -4.48 12.73
C GLU A 140 19.68 -5.60 13.29
N ALA A 141 18.37 -5.56 13.07
CA ALA A 141 17.46 -6.61 13.51
C ALA A 141 17.80 -7.97 12.89
N ARG A 142 18.12 -8.02 11.59
CA ARG A 142 18.57 -9.27 10.93
C ARG A 142 19.83 -9.84 11.57
N LYS A 143 20.78 -8.99 11.98
CA LYS A 143 22.00 -9.41 12.68
C LYS A 143 21.71 -9.89 14.10
N LEU A 144 20.96 -9.11 14.87
CA LEU A 144 20.66 -9.40 16.28
C LEU A 144 19.83 -10.68 16.47
N TYR A 145 18.94 -10.97 15.52
CA TYR A 145 18.04 -12.12 15.59
C TYR A 145 18.41 -13.25 14.62
N ALA A 146 19.63 -13.23 14.07
CA ALA A 146 20.11 -14.30 13.21
C ALA A 146 20.05 -15.65 13.93
N GLY A 147 19.30 -16.61 13.37
CA GLY A 147 19.13 -17.94 13.94
C GLY A 147 18.20 -18.03 15.17
N ILE A 148 17.50 -16.93 15.52
CA ILE A 148 16.53 -16.90 16.61
C ILE A 148 15.14 -16.67 16.03
N ASP A 149 14.25 -17.65 16.15
CA ASP A 149 12.84 -17.43 15.82
C ASP A 149 12.12 -16.74 16.99
N ARG A 150 11.73 -15.47 16.78
CA ARG A 150 10.93 -14.69 17.73
C ARG A 150 9.47 -14.58 17.29
N LYS A 151 9.11 -15.16 16.15
CA LYS A 151 7.76 -15.05 15.58
C LYS A 151 6.83 -15.88 16.45
N LYS A 152 5.84 -15.18 17.01
CA LYS A 152 4.76 -15.76 17.81
C LYS A 152 3.53 -16.06 16.96
N HIS A 153 3.41 -15.38 15.83
CA HIS A 153 2.20 -15.38 15.00
C HIS A 153 2.57 -15.67 13.54
N GLY A 154 1.77 -16.49 12.86
CA GLY A 154 1.92 -16.72 11.41
C GLY A 154 1.39 -15.53 10.60
N LEU A 155 0.23 -15.01 10.98
CA LEU A 155 -0.37 -13.82 10.39
C LEU A 155 -0.96 -12.92 11.47
N ALA A 156 -0.49 -11.67 11.52
CA ALA A 156 -1.11 -10.63 12.33
C ALA A 156 -1.80 -9.58 11.47
N VAL A 157 -2.73 -8.83 12.07
CA VAL A 157 -3.34 -7.64 11.47
C VAL A 157 -3.06 -6.43 12.34
N VAL A 158 -2.67 -5.31 11.73
CA VAL A 158 -2.62 -4.00 12.36
C VAL A 158 -3.78 -3.17 11.83
N CYS A 159 -4.61 -2.64 12.74
CA CYS A 159 -5.78 -1.85 12.40
C CYS A 159 -5.88 -0.61 13.28
N ALA A 160 -6.16 0.54 12.67
CA ALA A 160 -6.49 1.77 13.39
C ALA A 160 -8.01 1.98 13.35
N ILE A 161 -8.61 2.17 14.52
CA ILE A 161 -10.06 2.12 14.71
C ILE A 161 -10.55 3.46 15.27
N LYS A 162 -11.73 3.91 14.81
CA LYS A 162 -12.48 5.01 15.40
C LYS A 162 -13.96 4.80 15.20
N ASN A 163 -14.69 4.51 16.28
CA ASN A 163 -16.13 4.31 16.27
C ASN A 163 -16.56 3.27 15.22
N GLU A 164 -16.09 2.03 15.37
CA GLU A 164 -16.42 0.90 14.47
C GLU A 164 -17.14 -0.22 15.23
N GLY A 165 -17.65 0.05 16.44
CA GLY A 165 -18.21 -0.99 17.33
C GLY A 165 -19.41 -1.72 16.72
N ASP A 166 -20.10 -1.09 15.77
CA ASP A 166 -21.19 -1.68 15.01
C ASP A 166 -20.76 -2.91 14.20
N ASP A 167 -19.59 -2.89 13.54
CA ASP A 167 -19.15 -3.93 12.59
C ASP A 167 -17.90 -4.69 13.05
N LEU A 168 -17.23 -4.22 14.11
CA LEU A 168 -15.94 -4.75 14.55
C LEU A 168 -16.00 -6.21 15.03
N LEU A 169 -17.09 -6.64 15.66
CA LEU A 169 -17.22 -8.02 16.14
C LEU A 169 -17.19 -9.01 14.97
N GLU A 170 -17.96 -8.71 13.91
CA GLU A 170 -17.94 -9.50 12.67
C GLU A 170 -16.55 -9.52 12.05
N TRP A 171 -15.91 -8.36 11.96
CA TRP A 171 -14.58 -8.23 11.39
C TRP A 171 -13.54 -9.08 12.15
N LEU A 172 -13.56 -9.09 13.49
CA LEU A 172 -12.65 -9.89 14.32
C LEU A 172 -12.87 -11.39 14.14
N HIS A 173 -14.12 -11.85 14.20
CA HIS A 173 -14.45 -13.26 14.00
C HIS A 173 -14.14 -13.73 12.59
N PHE A 174 -14.43 -12.91 11.58
CA PHE A 174 -14.12 -13.21 10.19
C PHE A 174 -12.62 -13.39 9.98
N HIS A 175 -11.80 -12.41 10.41
CA HIS A 175 -10.36 -12.46 10.20
C HIS A 175 -9.71 -13.63 10.95
N LYS A 176 -10.21 -13.95 12.16
CA LYS A 176 -9.80 -15.19 12.86
C LYS A 176 -10.14 -16.43 12.03
N LEU A 177 -11.36 -16.52 11.49
CA LEU A 177 -11.83 -17.66 10.69
C LEU A 177 -10.95 -17.90 9.45
N VAL A 178 -10.50 -16.83 8.80
CA VAL A 178 -9.64 -16.93 7.60
C VAL A 178 -8.14 -17.02 7.92
N GLY A 179 -7.76 -17.17 9.19
CA GLY A 179 -6.41 -17.55 9.60
C GLY A 179 -5.54 -16.47 10.22
N VAL A 180 -6.11 -15.33 10.65
CA VAL A 180 -5.40 -14.34 11.46
C VAL A 180 -5.18 -14.89 12.88
N ASP A 181 -3.93 -14.82 13.33
CA ASP A 181 -3.49 -15.31 14.63
C ASP A 181 -3.48 -14.21 15.70
N HIS A 182 -3.31 -12.94 15.31
CA HIS A 182 -3.17 -11.82 16.25
C HIS A 182 -3.62 -10.48 15.66
N PHE A 183 -4.13 -9.60 16.50
CA PHE A 183 -4.60 -8.26 16.18
C PHE A 183 -3.86 -7.21 17.02
N TYR A 184 -3.25 -6.25 16.35
CA TYR A 184 -2.74 -5.02 16.94
C TYR A 184 -3.75 -3.90 16.65
N LEU A 185 -4.60 -3.61 17.64
CA LEU A 185 -5.71 -2.67 17.51
C LEU A 185 -5.35 -1.33 18.13
N TYR A 186 -5.44 -0.25 17.34
CA TYR A 186 -5.21 1.11 17.79
C TYR A 186 -6.52 1.88 17.79
N ASP A 187 -7.15 1.99 18.96
CA ASP A 187 -8.36 2.77 19.14
C ASP A 187 -8.04 4.25 19.33
N ASN A 188 -8.37 5.06 18.32
CA ASN A 188 -8.12 6.50 18.28
C ASN A 188 -9.17 7.32 19.05
N GLY A 189 -9.47 6.91 20.27
CA GLY A 189 -10.39 7.59 21.17
C GLY A 189 -11.86 7.35 20.84
N SER A 190 -12.25 6.12 20.50
CA SER A 190 -13.65 5.79 20.21
C SER A 190 -14.58 6.15 21.37
N THR A 191 -15.79 6.56 21.02
CA THR A 191 -16.84 7.02 21.94
C THR A 191 -18.11 6.17 21.86
N ASP A 192 -18.14 5.18 20.97
CA ASP A 192 -19.19 4.19 20.85
C ASP A 192 -18.84 2.92 21.66
N ASN A 193 -19.48 1.79 21.34
CA ASN A 193 -19.24 0.50 21.99
C ASN A 193 -17.97 -0.24 21.47
N THR A 194 -17.09 0.39 20.68
CA THR A 194 -15.87 -0.24 20.12
C THR A 194 -15.08 -1.00 21.19
N ARG A 195 -14.79 -0.36 22.32
CA ARG A 195 -14.02 -0.97 23.41
C ARG A 195 -14.74 -2.18 24.02
N ALA A 196 -16.05 -2.07 24.26
CA ALA A 196 -16.83 -3.17 24.81
C ALA A 196 -16.86 -4.39 23.88
N VAL A 197 -16.88 -4.16 22.56
CA VAL A 197 -16.80 -5.21 21.53
C VAL A 197 -15.43 -5.89 21.52
N ILE A 198 -14.35 -5.14 21.67
CA ILE A 198 -12.99 -5.70 21.78
C ILE A 198 -12.88 -6.56 23.04
N GLU A 199 -13.40 -6.07 24.17
CA GLU A 199 -13.38 -6.78 25.45
C GLU A 199 -14.31 -8.01 25.46
N SER A 200 -15.34 -8.05 24.61
CA SER A 200 -16.23 -9.21 24.47
C SER A 200 -15.72 -10.28 23.50
N PHE A 201 -14.61 -10.04 22.78
CA PHE A 201 -14.06 -11.02 21.87
C PHE A 201 -13.56 -12.27 22.64
N PRO A 202 -13.96 -13.50 22.27
CA PRO A 202 -13.69 -14.69 23.09
C PRO A 202 -12.22 -15.09 23.25
N TRP A 203 -11.32 -14.51 22.44
CA TRP A 203 -9.88 -14.79 22.45
C TRP A 203 -9.09 -13.51 22.76
N PRO A 204 -9.14 -13.00 23.99
CA PRO A 204 -8.46 -11.76 24.37
C PRO A 204 -6.94 -11.86 24.18
N GLU A 205 -6.35 -13.05 24.24
CA GLU A 205 -4.93 -13.29 23.99
C GLU A 205 -4.49 -12.99 22.55
N MET A 206 -5.43 -13.01 21.60
CA MET A 206 -5.18 -12.63 20.21
C MET A 206 -5.16 -11.11 20.01
N ILE A 207 -5.46 -10.30 21.05
CA ILE A 207 -5.57 -8.85 20.92
C ILE A 207 -4.47 -8.16 21.72
N THR A 208 -3.73 -7.29 21.05
CA THR A 208 -2.95 -6.23 21.68
C THR A 208 -3.65 -4.91 21.40
N TYR A 209 -4.23 -4.34 22.45
CA TYR A 209 -5.03 -3.13 22.38
C TYR A 209 -4.23 -1.90 22.81
N HIS A 210 -4.29 -0.85 21.98
CA HIS A 210 -3.72 0.46 22.26
C HIS A 210 -4.82 1.51 22.21
N PHE A 211 -5.14 2.12 23.34
CA PHE A 211 -5.90 3.36 23.35
C PHE A 211 -4.96 4.53 23.06
N VAL A 212 -5.25 5.29 22.01
CA VAL A 212 -4.47 6.45 21.60
C VAL A 212 -5.35 7.69 21.54
N ALA A 213 -4.98 8.72 22.32
CA ALA A 213 -5.75 9.95 22.43
C ALA A 213 -5.21 11.03 21.47
N GLY A 214 -6.08 11.98 21.11
CA GLY A 214 -5.74 13.15 20.30
C GLY A 214 -5.47 12.82 18.82
N GLU A 215 -4.63 13.64 18.18
CA GLU A 215 -4.25 13.48 16.77
C GLU A 215 -3.14 12.42 16.60
N PHE A 216 -3.44 11.19 16.98
CA PHE A 216 -2.51 10.08 16.76
C PHE A 216 -2.61 9.57 15.32
N GLY A 217 -3.82 9.19 14.90
CA GLY A 217 -4.10 8.78 13.53
C GLY A 217 -3.39 7.50 13.08
N GLN A 218 -3.69 7.09 11.85
CA GLN A 218 -3.24 5.80 11.31
C GLN A 218 -1.72 5.72 11.08
N MET A 219 -1.09 6.82 10.62
CA MET A 219 0.35 6.84 10.32
C MET A 219 1.20 6.54 11.56
N ARG A 220 0.85 7.13 12.71
CA ARG A 220 1.58 6.92 13.97
C ARG A 220 1.30 5.54 14.56
N ALA A 221 0.07 5.04 14.44
CA ALA A 221 -0.30 3.69 14.83
C ALA A 221 0.53 2.63 14.11
N PHE A 222 0.61 2.73 12.78
CA PHE A 222 1.29 1.70 12.00
C PHE A 222 2.81 1.81 12.18
N SER A 223 3.36 3.02 12.31
CA SER A 223 4.77 3.22 12.65
C SER A 223 5.12 2.62 14.02
N HIS A 224 4.30 2.88 15.05
CA HIS A 224 4.49 2.29 16.37
C HIS A 224 4.39 0.75 16.33
N ALA A 225 3.45 0.20 15.57
CA ALA A 225 3.30 -1.23 15.41
C ALA A 225 4.54 -1.87 14.75
N ILE A 226 5.09 -1.24 13.70
CA ILE A 226 6.31 -1.69 13.05
C ILE A 226 7.47 -1.67 14.06
N ASP A 227 7.70 -0.55 14.74
CA ASP A 227 8.83 -0.43 15.67
C ASP A 227 8.71 -1.39 16.87
N SER A 228 7.50 -1.65 17.36
CA SER A 228 7.25 -2.48 18.55
C SER A 228 7.18 -3.97 18.25
N TYR A 229 6.66 -4.35 17.08
CA TYR A 229 6.21 -5.72 16.79
C TYR A 229 6.85 -6.35 15.56
N ARG A 230 7.82 -5.71 14.88
CA ARG A 230 8.37 -6.22 13.61
C ARG A 230 8.88 -7.68 13.64
N ASN A 231 9.28 -8.18 14.81
CA ASN A 231 9.84 -9.52 14.95
C ASN A 231 8.85 -10.50 15.61
N CYS A 232 7.59 -10.11 15.81
CA CYS A 232 6.59 -10.92 16.49
C CYS A 232 5.73 -11.76 15.52
N SER A 233 5.73 -11.44 14.23
CA SER A 233 4.90 -12.12 13.25
C SER A 233 5.69 -12.45 11.98
N GLU A 234 5.36 -13.58 11.37
CA GLU A 234 5.85 -13.96 10.04
C GLU A 234 5.29 -13.00 8.97
N TRP A 235 3.98 -12.77 9.00
CA TRP A 235 3.28 -11.82 8.16
C TRP A 235 2.46 -10.83 8.98
N CYS A 236 2.31 -9.62 8.48
CA CYS A 236 1.42 -8.61 9.01
C CYS A 236 0.65 -7.91 7.90
N ALA A 237 -0.68 -7.97 7.97
CA ALA A 237 -1.57 -7.19 7.12
C ALA A 237 -1.86 -5.84 7.77
N PHE A 238 -1.88 -4.78 6.96
CA PHE A 238 -2.24 -3.43 7.41
C PHE A 238 -3.55 -3.06 6.73
N ILE A 239 -4.67 -3.26 7.42
CA ILE A 239 -6.01 -3.13 6.86
C ILE A 239 -6.95 -2.37 7.81
N ASP A 240 -7.99 -1.79 7.23
CA ASP A 240 -9.01 -1.01 7.91
C ASP A 240 -10.19 -1.90 8.38
N ALA A 241 -10.98 -1.42 9.35
CA ALA A 241 -12.08 -2.19 9.93
C ALA A 241 -13.28 -2.39 8.98
N ASP A 242 -13.24 -1.78 7.80
CA ASP A 242 -14.19 -1.97 6.69
C ASP A 242 -13.61 -2.83 5.55
N GLU A 243 -12.44 -3.42 5.74
CA GLU A 243 -11.72 -4.24 4.77
C GLU A 243 -11.67 -5.69 5.22
N TYR A 244 -12.18 -6.58 4.37
CA TYR A 244 -12.25 -8.02 4.64
C TYR A 244 -11.28 -8.72 3.70
N LEU A 245 -10.11 -9.07 4.22
CA LEU A 245 -9.05 -9.80 3.51
C LEU A 245 -9.34 -11.30 3.58
N PHE A 246 -9.42 -11.99 2.44
CA PHE A 246 -9.69 -13.44 2.44
C PHE A 246 -9.18 -14.16 1.19
N PRO A 247 -8.92 -15.47 1.30
CA PRO A 247 -8.66 -16.31 0.16
C PRO A 247 -9.96 -16.66 -0.56
N THR A 248 -10.01 -16.50 -1.88
CA THR A 248 -11.19 -16.80 -2.70
C THR A 248 -11.52 -18.30 -2.70
N GLU A 249 -10.48 -19.15 -2.79
CA GLU A 249 -10.59 -20.60 -2.89
C GLU A 249 -10.08 -21.36 -1.66
N ALA A 250 -8.93 -20.98 -1.11
CA ALA A 250 -8.33 -21.64 0.04
C ALA A 250 -9.16 -21.43 1.33
N GLY A 251 -8.93 -22.27 2.34
CA GLY A 251 -9.57 -22.11 3.65
C GLY A 251 -8.88 -21.07 4.54
N ASN A 252 -7.59 -20.79 4.28
CA ASN A 252 -6.75 -19.96 5.13
C ASN A 252 -5.87 -19.02 4.28
N ILE A 253 -5.73 -17.76 4.67
CA ILE A 253 -4.85 -16.78 4.02
C ILE A 253 -3.41 -17.30 3.97
N LYS A 254 -2.95 -17.96 5.05
CA LYS A 254 -1.58 -18.45 5.18
C LYS A 254 -1.22 -19.51 4.14
N ASP A 255 -2.19 -20.25 3.61
CA ASP A 255 -1.95 -21.24 2.55
C ASP A 255 -1.53 -20.52 1.25
N VAL A 256 -2.23 -19.43 0.90
CA VAL A 256 -1.86 -18.59 -0.25
C VAL A 256 -0.51 -17.91 -0.01
N LEU A 257 -0.23 -17.46 1.22
CA LEU A 257 1.05 -16.84 1.58
C LEU A 257 2.22 -17.84 1.56
N ALA A 258 1.98 -19.14 1.74
CA ALA A 258 3.02 -20.15 1.60
C ALA A 258 3.45 -20.32 0.12
N GLU A 259 2.50 -20.17 -0.82
CA GLU A 259 2.77 -20.28 -2.26
C GLU A 259 3.62 -19.14 -2.81
N VAL A 260 3.49 -17.92 -2.27
CA VAL A 260 4.33 -16.76 -2.68
C VAL A 260 5.79 -16.88 -2.21
N GLY A 261 6.09 -17.82 -1.31
CA GLY A 261 7.44 -18.15 -0.87
C GLY A 261 8.16 -17.04 -0.10
N PRO A 262 9.42 -16.71 -0.44
CA PRO A 262 10.27 -15.83 0.35
C PRO A 262 9.98 -14.34 0.13
N ALA A 263 8.93 -13.99 -0.64
CA ALA A 263 8.62 -12.61 -0.94
C ALA A 263 8.43 -11.77 0.35
N PRO A 264 8.95 -10.54 0.41
CA PRO A 264 8.81 -9.65 1.56
C PRO A 264 7.42 -9.04 1.71
N ALA A 265 6.65 -8.94 0.63
CA ALA A 265 5.33 -8.33 0.66
C ALA A 265 4.43 -8.87 -0.46
N VAL A 266 3.15 -9.04 -0.15
CA VAL A 266 2.09 -9.35 -1.10
C VAL A 266 1.18 -8.14 -1.21
N ALA A 267 1.02 -7.62 -2.42
CA ALA A 267 0.01 -6.61 -2.74
C ALA A 267 -1.34 -7.30 -2.96
N VAL A 268 -2.38 -6.80 -2.31
CA VAL A 268 -3.74 -7.33 -2.40
C VAL A 268 -4.68 -6.19 -2.73
N GLN A 269 -5.35 -6.28 -3.88
CA GLN A 269 -6.28 -5.26 -4.35
C GLN A 269 -7.59 -5.23 -3.59
N TRP A 270 -8.20 -4.06 -3.59
CA TRP A 270 -9.59 -3.88 -3.21
C TRP A 270 -10.56 -4.37 -4.30
N LEU A 271 -11.69 -4.86 -3.82
CA LEU A 271 -12.96 -4.95 -4.53
C LEU A 271 -13.94 -4.05 -3.76
N ASN A 272 -14.41 -2.97 -4.37
CA ASN A 272 -15.23 -1.95 -3.72
C ASN A 272 -16.71 -2.33 -3.80
N PHE A 273 -17.30 -2.63 -2.64
CA PHE A 273 -18.71 -3.00 -2.52
C PHE A 273 -19.60 -1.78 -2.29
N GLY A 274 -20.76 -1.79 -2.93
CA GLY A 274 -21.79 -0.79 -2.79
C GLY A 274 -22.76 -1.09 -1.65
N SER A 275 -23.80 -0.26 -1.57
CA SER A 275 -24.82 -0.29 -0.54
C SER A 275 -25.84 -1.42 -0.69
N ASN A 276 -25.80 -2.18 -1.80
CA ASN A 276 -26.89 -3.04 -2.24
C ASN A 276 -28.25 -2.31 -2.37
N GLY A 277 -28.24 -0.97 -2.43
CA GLY A 277 -29.45 -0.14 -2.39
C GLY A 277 -30.07 0.03 -1.00
N HIS A 278 -29.39 -0.41 0.07
CA HIS A 278 -29.90 -0.28 1.44
C HIS A 278 -29.85 1.18 1.92
N ASP A 279 -31.02 1.70 2.33
CA ASP A 279 -31.09 2.99 3.04
C ASP A 279 -30.69 2.83 4.52
N ALA A 280 -31.33 1.89 5.22
CA ALA A 280 -31.04 1.57 6.61
C ALA A 280 -30.05 0.40 6.74
N ARG A 281 -29.38 0.31 7.91
CA ARG A 281 -28.51 -0.83 8.21
C ARG A 281 -29.32 -2.13 8.17
N PRO A 282 -28.93 -3.12 7.34
CA PRO A 282 -29.58 -4.42 7.32
C PRO A 282 -29.33 -5.18 8.63
N ALA A 283 -30.25 -6.08 9.00
CA ALA A 283 -30.14 -6.86 10.24
C ALA A 283 -29.07 -7.96 10.17
N GLY A 284 -28.71 -8.39 8.97
CA GLY A 284 -27.70 -9.42 8.75
C GLY A 284 -26.27 -8.89 8.89
N LEU A 285 -25.32 -9.82 8.72
CA LEU A 285 -23.89 -9.51 8.72
C LEU A 285 -23.51 -8.64 7.51
N CYS A 286 -22.41 -7.92 7.59
CA CYS A 286 -21.83 -7.10 6.52
C CYS A 286 -21.57 -7.95 5.27
N ILE A 287 -20.89 -9.09 5.42
CA ILE A 287 -20.60 -10.00 4.29
C ILE A 287 -21.85 -10.70 3.73
N GLU A 288 -22.93 -10.74 4.51
CA GLU A 288 -24.23 -11.26 4.09
C GLU A 288 -25.02 -10.23 3.29
N SER A 289 -24.98 -8.97 3.71
CA SER A 289 -25.90 -7.95 3.24
C SER A 289 -25.38 -7.11 2.07
N PHE A 290 -24.06 -6.97 1.94
CA PHE A 290 -23.42 -6.19 0.89
C PHE A 290 -22.72 -7.12 -0.10
N THR A 291 -23.44 -7.52 -1.15
CA THR A 291 -23.01 -8.53 -2.14
C THR A 291 -22.77 -7.97 -3.52
N ARG A 292 -22.99 -6.68 -3.74
CA ARG A 292 -22.83 -6.03 -5.04
C ARG A 292 -21.67 -5.06 -5.00
N ARG A 293 -20.81 -5.12 -6.01
CA ARG A 293 -19.60 -4.31 -6.12
C ARG A 293 -19.49 -3.59 -7.45
N ALA A 294 -18.51 -2.70 -7.53
CA ALA A 294 -18.12 -2.04 -8.76
C ALA A 294 -17.63 -3.03 -9.84
N PRO A 295 -17.67 -2.65 -11.13
CA PRO A 295 -17.08 -3.47 -12.19
C PRO A 295 -15.57 -3.57 -12.05
N ASP A 296 -14.98 -4.55 -12.71
CA ASP A 296 -13.57 -4.90 -12.60
C ASP A 296 -12.59 -3.78 -13.01
N ASP A 297 -13.01 -2.86 -13.87
CA ASP A 297 -12.27 -1.70 -14.35
C ASP A 297 -12.45 -0.44 -13.48
N PHE A 298 -13.16 -0.56 -12.34
CA PHE A 298 -13.37 0.55 -11.43
C PHE A 298 -12.04 1.13 -10.91
N PRO A 299 -11.79 2.45 -11.00
CA PRO A 299 -10.48 3.04 -10.71
C PRO A 299 -9.91 2.77 -9.31
N ASP A 300 -10.74 2.50 -8.30
CA ASP A 300 -10.28 2.21 -6.94
C ASP A 300 -9.90 0.73 -6.74
N HIS A 301 -10.28 -0.17 -7.66
CA HIS A 301 -9.79 -1.57 -7.64
C HIS A 301 -8.31 -1.70 -7.97
N PHE A 302 -7.68 -0.62 -8.45
CA PHE A 302 -6.24 -0.56 -8.65
C PHE A 302 -5.49 -0.13 -7.38
N ILE A 303 -6.21 0.26 -6.31
CA ILE A 303 -5.63 0.54 -5.00
C ILE A 303 -5.47 -0.79 -4.25
N MET A 304 -4.33 -0.94 -3.58
CA MET A 304 -3.99 -2.14 -2.82
C MET A 304 -3.78 -1.86 -1.33
N LYS A 305 -3.94 -2.90 -0.54
CA LYS A 305 -3.30 -3.05 0.77
C LYS A 305 -2.22 -4.11 0.66
N SER A 306 -1.46 -4.26 1.73
CA SER A 306 -0.34 -5.18 1.72
C SER A 306 -0.28 -6.05 2.96
N ILE A 307 0.15 -7.29 2.73
CA ILE A 307 0.57 -8.25 3.75
C ILE A 307 2.08 -8.31 3.64
N LEU A 308 2.79 -7.86 4.67
CA LEU A 308 4.24 -7.71 4.63
C LEU A 308 4.91 -8.57 5.70
N ARG A 309 6.13 -8.98 5.41
CA ARG A 309 7.10 -9.45 6.39
C ARG A 309 7.62 -8.24 7.15
N PRO A 310 7.22 -8.04 8.41
CA PRO A 310 7.48 -6.76 9.09
C PRO A 310 8.98 -6.51 9.31
N ASP A 311 9.77 -7.57 9.38
CA ASP A 311 11.22 -7.53 9.51
C ASP A 311 11.96 -7.01 8.26
N THR A 312 11.26 -6.86 7.14
CA THR A 312 11.78 -6.26 5.89
C THR A 312 11.36 -4.81 5.69
N ILE A 313 10.45 -4.27 6.52
CA ILE A 313 9.96 -2.90 6.37
C ILE A 313 11.07 -1.91 6.72
N VAL A 314 11.45 -1.12 5.72
CA VAL A 314 12.42 -0.02 5.82
C VAL A 314 11.69 1.23 6.32
N ALA A 315 10.60 1.63 5.66
CA ALA A 315 9.82 2.80 6.06
C ALA A 315 8.36 2.64 5.69
N TYR A 316 7.47 3.10 6.57
CA TYR A 316 6.06 3.23 6.25
C TYR A 316 5.83 4.55 5.49
N LEU A 317 5.39 4.48 4.24
CA LEU A 317 5.26 5.67 3.37
C LEU A 317 3.82 6.16 3.29
N HIS A 318 2.87 5.23 3.16
CA HIS A 318 1.47 5.49 2.89
C HIS A 318 0.59 4.36 3.49
N PRO A 319 -0.69 4.61 3.83
CA PRO A 319 -1.74 3.61 4.10
C PRO A 319 -1.84 2.38 3.18
N HIS A 320 -1.17 2.41 2.05
CA HIS A 320 -1.23 1.42 0.98
C HIS A 320 0.18 1.00 0.53
N GLN A 321 1.24 1.54 1.11
CA GLN A 321 2.60 1.27 0.64
C GLN A 321 3.66 1.52 1.72
N SER A 322 4.49 0.51 1.93
CA SER A 322 5.75 0.61 2.68
C SER A 322 6.94 0.50 1.73
N LEU A 323 8.03 1.19 2.04
CA LEU A 323 9.34 0.85 1.52
C LEU A 323 9.84 -0.39 2.26
N ILE A 324 10.31 -1.37 1.50
CA ILE A 324 10.77 -2.66 2.01
C ILE A 324 12.14 -3.01 1.43
N LEU A 325 12.83 -3.94 2.07
CA LEU A 325 14.01 -4.60 1.52
C LEU A 325 13.56 -5.86 0.75
N GLY A 326 13.63 -5.77 -0.58
CA GLY A 326 13.09 -6.71 -1.57
C GLY A 326 11.90 -6.12 -2.33
N CYS A 327 11.20 -6.94 -3.12
CA CYS A 327 10.14 -6.51 -4.02
C CYS A 327 8.76 -7.01 -3.58
N TYR A 328 7.69 -6.24 -3.85
CA TYR A 328 6.33 -6.72 -3.70
C TYR A 328 6.02 -7.76 -4.78
N VAL A 329 5.16 -8.71 -4.44
CA VAL A 329 4.57 -9.64 -5.40
C VAL A 329 3.05 -9.60 -5.33
N GLN A 330 2.39 -10.10 -6.37
CA GLN A 330 0.97 -10.42 -6.33
C GLN A 330 0.76 -11.84 -5.80
N GLU A 331 -0.50 -12.26 -5.66
CA GLU A 331 -0.93 -13.58 -5.16
C GLU A 331 -0.31 -14.81 -5.85
N ASP A 332 0.28 -14.65 -7.04
CA ASP A 332 0.95 -15.73 -7.79
C ASP A 332 2.47 -15.56 -7.89
N GLY A 333 3.05 -14.68 -7.07
CA GLY A 333 4.48 -14.42 -7.04
C GLY A 333 4.98 -13.46 -8.13
N THR A 334 4.11 -12.95 -9.01
CA THR A 334 4.51 -11.96 -10.02
C THR A 334 4.97 -10.67 -9.36
N PRO A 335 6.21 -10.21 -9.62
CA PRO A 335 6.71 -8.95 -9.07
C PRO A 335 5.84 -7.75 -9.47
N VAL A 336 5.71 -6.80 -8.55
CA VAL A 336 5.02 -5.53 -8.81
C VAL A 336 5.72 -4.41 -8.07
N PHE A 337 5.75 -3.21 -8.67
CA PHE A 337 6.26 -2.01 -8.04
C PHE A 337 5.11 -1.02 -7.82
N PRO A 338 4.51 -0.98 -6.62
CA PRO A 338 3.40 -0.08 -6.35
C PRO A 338 3.84 1.38 -6.38
N ILE A 339 2.96 2.25 -6.86
CA ILE A 339 3.20 3.70 -6.86
C ILE A 339 2.00 4.38 -6.21
N GLY A 340 2.21 5.05 -5.08
CA GLY A 340 1.11 5.67 -4.33
C GLY A 340 0.06 4.66 -3.87
N GLY A 341 0.46 3.41 -3.64
CA GLY A 341 -0.46 2.35 -3.26
C GLY A 341 -1.31 1.77 -4.39
N ARG A 342 -0.93 2.00 -5.66
CA ARG A 342 -1.62 1.46 -6.83
C ARG A 342 -0.76 0.48 -7.62
N ILE A 343 -1.42 -0.48 -8.26
CA ILE A 343 -0.84 -1.45 -9.19
C ILE A 343 -1.66 -1.47 -10.48
N THR A 344 -1.04 -1.71 -11.65
CA THR A 344 -1.71 -1.60 -12.96
C THR A 344 -2.42 -2.84 -13.45
N ALA A 345 -1.99 -4.02 -13.01
CA ALA A 345 -2.55 -5.29 -13.43
C ALA A 345 -2.86 -6.17 -12.21
N PRO A 346 -3.85 -5.77 -11.38
CA PRO A 346 -4.22 -6.49 -10.16
C PRO A 346 -4.75 -7.90 -10.46
N LYS A 347 -4.30 -8.89 -9.70
CA LYS A 347 -4.73 -10.30 -9.78
C LYS A 347 -5.62 -10.67 -8.59
N ARG A 348 -6.79 -11.27 -8.86
CA ARG A 348 -7.89 -11.45 -7.91
C ARG A 348 -8.43 -12.88 -7.82
N ASN A 349 -7.60 -13.86 -8.16
CA ASN A 349 -8.00 -15.26 -8.30
C ASN A 349 -7.84 -16.04 -7.00
N LYS A 350 -6.94 -15.65 -6.09
CA LYS A 350 -6.59 -16.39 -4.87
C LYS A 350 -6.77 -15.56 -3.60
N LEU A 351 -6.52 -14.26 -3.63
CA LEU A 351 -6.49 -13.38 -2.46
C LEU A 351 -7.02 -11.99 -2.82
N VAL A 352 -8.03 -11.53 -2.08
CA VAL A 352 -8.71 -10.25 -2.35
C VAL A 352 -9.08 -9.55 -1.04
N ILE A 353 -9.40 -8.25 -1.14
CA ILE A 353 -10.01 -7.49 -0.05
C ILE A 353 -11.37 -6.98 -0.50
N ASN A 354 -12.44 -7.42 0.15
CA ASN A 354 -13.73 -6.75 0.02
C ASN A 354 -13.69 -5.46 0.84
N HIS A 355 -13.85 -4.32 0.18
CA HIS A 355 -13.88 -3.00 0.83
C HIS A 355 -15.31 -2.49 0.93
N TYR A 356 -15.87 -2.57 2.14
CA TYR A 356 -17.22 -2.12 2.47
C TYR A 356 -17.21 -0.67 2.95
N TYR A 357 -16.72 0.23 2.09
CA TYR A 357 -16.54 1.62 2.49
C TYR A 357 -17.87 2.36 2.68
N THR A 358 -18.83 2.13 1.78
CA THR A 358 -20.12 2.84 1.75
C THR A 358 -21.15 2.23 2.70
N LYS A 359 -21.36 0.91 2.60
CA LYS A 359 -22.44 0.19 3.30
C LYS A 359 -23.80 0.86 3.06
N SER A 360 -24.77 0.75 3.97
CA SER A 360 -26.06 1.43 3.83
C SER A 360 -25.93 2.97 3.84
N ARG A 361 -26.91 3.68 3.29
CA ARG A 361 -26.92 5.15 3.29
C ARG A 361 -26.83 5.74 4.71
N GLN A 362 -27.48 5.15 5.70
CA GLN A 362 -27.37 5.58 7.10
C GLN A 362 -25.94 5.41 7.67
N GLN A 363 -25.28 4.28 7.40
CA GLN A 363 -23.90 4.05 7.83
C GLN A 363 -22.93 5.01 7.15
N LEU A 364 -23.14 5.27 5.86
CA LEU A 364 -22.37 6.24 5.08
C LEU A 364 -22.43 7.64 5.70
N LEU A 365 -23.63 8.10 6.06
CA LEU A 365 -23.84 9.42 6.67
C LEU A 365 -23.12 9.53 8.02
N LYS A 366 -23.24 8.51 8.88
CA LYS A 366 -22.49 8.45 10.15
C LYS A 366 -20.98 8.52 9.93
N LYS A 367 -20.45 7.77 8.95
CA LYS A 367 -19.02 7.79 8.61
C LYS A 367 -18.56 9.15 8.09
N ARG A 368 -19.39 9.82 7.30
CA ARG A 368 -19.14 11.18 6.81
C ARG A 368 -19.12 12.19 7.95
N GLU A 369 -20.07 12.10 8.89
CA GLU A 369 -20.12 12.95 10.09
C GLU A 369 -18.91 12.78 10.99
N ARG A 370 -18.45 11.54 11.18
CA ARG A 370 -17.18 11.22 11.87
C ARG A 370 -15.98 11.90 11.21
N GLY A 371 -15.96 11.94 9.88
CA GLY A 371 -14.90 12.54 9.10
C GLY A 371 -13.59 11.74 9.06
N ARG A 372 -12.60 12.30 8.37
CA ARG A 372 -11.23 11.78 8.29
C ARG A 372 -10.48 12.08 9.59
N PRO A 373 -9.37 11.35 9.89
CA PRO A 373 -8.49 11.62 11.02
C PRO A 373 -7.63 12.88 10.76
N LEU A 374 -8.29 14.02 10.59
CA LEU A 374 -7.73 15.35 10.35
C LEU A 374 -8.18 16.31 11.45
N ALA A 375 -7.43 17.39 11.62
CA ALA A 375 -7.69 18.43 12.60
C ALA A 375 -9.07 19.07 12.40
N ASP A 376 -9.67 19.58 13.48
CA ASP A 376 -10.92 20.34 13.39
C ASP A 376 -10.74 21.60 12.53
N GLY A 377 -11.70 21.86 11.64
CA GLY A 377 -11.65 22.97 10.69
C GLY A 377 -10.86 22.68 9.40
N ASP A 378 -10.22 21.52 9.27
CA ASP A 378 -9.60 21.10 8.01
C ASP A 378 -10.68 20.94 6.93
N PRO A 379 -10.57 21.61 5.77
CA PRO A 379 -11.59 21.55 4.72
C PRO A 379 -11.76 20.14 4.12
N GLU A 380 -10.78 19.25 4.26
CA GLU A 380 -10.86 17.87 3.81
C GLU A 380 -11.38 16.89 4.88
N LYS A 381 -11.64 17.35 6.11
CA LYS A 381 -12.13 16.49 7.19
C LYS A 381 -13.44 15.80 6.83
N ILE A 382 -14.38 16.57 6.27
CA ILE A 382 -15.69 16.08 5.82
C ILE A 382 -15.65 15.95 4.31
N ARG A 383 -15.73 14.71 3.81
CA ARG A 383 -15.76 14.45 2.36
C ARG A 383 -17.08 14.93 1.75
N ALA A 384 -16.99 15.47 0.54
CA ALA A 384 -18.15 15.81 -0.27
C ALA A 384 -18.98 14.56 -0.61
N MET A 385 -20.29 14.69 -0.82
CA MET A 385 -21.19 13.54 -1.01
C MET A 385 -20.89 12.79 -2.31
N GLU A 386 -20.37 13.51 -3.30
CA GLU A 386 -19.95 13.01 -4.60
C GLU A 386 -18.86 11.94 -4.45
N PHE A 387 -17.93 12.10 -3.49
CA PHE A 387 -16.91 11.10 -3.21
C PHE A 387 -17.51 9.73 -2.90
N PHE A 388 -18.61 9.73 -2.14
CA PHE A 388 -19.30 8.54 -1.72
C PHE A 388 -20.22 8.00 -2.82
N THR A 389 -20.95 8.88 -3.49
CA THR A 389 -21.88 8.53 -4.57
C THR A 389 -21.15 7.85 -5.73
N LEU A 390 -19.93 8.29 -6.06
CA LEU A 390 -19.09 7.64 -7.08
C LEU A 390 -18.64 6.23 -6.70
N ARG A 391 -18.62 5.91 -5.40
CA ARG A 391 -18.16 4.63 -4.83
C ARG A 391 -19.29 3.69 -4.45
N ASP A 392 -20.52 4.17 -4.40
CA ASP A 392 -21.69 3.30 -4.23
C ASP A 392 -22.04 2.63 -5.57
N ARG A 393 -21.29 1.56 -5.86
CA ARG A 393 -21.38 0.81 -7.11
C ARG A 393 -21.92 -0.59 -6.83
N ASN A 394 -23.02 -0.92 -7.50
CA ASN A 394 -23.80 -2.14 -7.28
C ASN A 394 -23.95 -2.94 -8.59
N ASP A 395 -22.96 -2.82 -9.47
CA ASP A 395 -23.02 -3.27 -10.84
C ASP A 395 -22.90 -4.79 -10.97
N VAL A 396 -22.02 -5.41 -10.17
CA VAL A 396 -21.68 -6.84 -10.23
C VAL A 396 -22.08 -7.52 -8.92
N GLU A 397 -22.83 -8.62 -8.99
CA GLU A 397 -23.06 -9.48 -7.83
C GLU A 397 -21.83 -10.38 -7.60
N ASP A 398 -21.32 -10.37 -6.37
CA ASP A 398 -20.15 -11.10 -5.93
C ASP A 398 -20.40 -11.68 -4.53
N ALA A 399 -20.75 -12.97 -4.50
CA ALA A 399 -21.01 -13.73 -3.28
C ALA A 399 -19.79 -14.55 -2.83
N THR A 400 -18.59 -14.31 -3.38
CA THR A 400 -17.41 -15.17 -3.14
C THR A 400 -17.07 -15.30 -1.66
N ILE A 401 -17.16 -14.19 -0.91
CA ILE A 401 -16.90 -14.15 0.54
C ILE A 401 -17.93 -14.93 1.36
N GLN A 402 -19.14 -15.17 0.83
CA GLN A 402 -20.23 -15.80 1.59
C GLN A 402 -19.98 -17.27 1.90
N ARG A 403 -18.97 -17.90 1.30
CA ARG A 403 -18.51 -19.24 1.71
C ARG A 403 -18.14 -19.33 3.19
N PHE A 404 -17.77 -18.20 3.82
CA PHE A 404 -17.44 -18.13 5.25
C PHE A 404 -18.66 -17.86 6.14
N LEU A 405 -19.79 -17.45 5.55
CA LEU A 405 -20.99 -17.05 6.28
C LEU A 405 -21.57 -18.16 7.18
N PRO A 406 -21.62 -19.45 6.75
CA PRO A 406 -22.16 -20.51 7.60
C PRO A 406 -21.41 -20.69 8.93
N GLU A 407 -20.08 -20.61 8.91
CA GLU A 407 -19.28 -20.69 10.14
C GLU A 407 -19.34 -19.40 10.95
N LEU A 408 -19.33 -18.24 10.28
CA LEU A 408 -19.40 -16.95 10.96
C LEU A 408 -20.70 -16.77 11.75
N LYS A 409 -21.84 -17.22 11.21
CA LYS A 409 -23.14 -17.21 11.91
C LYS A 409 -23.19 -18.10 13.15
N LYS A 410 -22.34 -19.12 13.27
CA LYS A 410 -22.23 -19.92 14.49
C LYS A 410 -21.46 -19.18 15.59
N LEU A 411 -20.55 -18.28 15.20
CA LEU A 411 -19.70 -17.52 16.11
C LEU A 411 -20.36 -16.23 16.60
N ILE A 412 -21.29 -15.69 15.83
CA ILE A 412 -22.00 -14.44 16.13
C ILE A 412 -23.51 -14.76 16.17
N PRO A 413 -24.07 -15.08 17.34
CA PRO A 413 -25.51 -15.24 17.49
C PRO A 413 -26.21 -13.92 17.15
N GLY A 414 -27.23 -13.99 16.30
CA GLY A 414 -28.00 -12.82 15.83
C GLY A 414 -28.92 -12.20 16.87
#